data_AF-A0A3N5MZH2-F1
#
_entry.id   AF-A0A3N5MZH2-F1
#
_cell.length_a   1.000
_cell.length_b   1.000
_cell.length_c   1.000
_cell.angle_alpha   90.00
_cell.angle_beta   90.00
_cell.angle_gamma   90.00
#
_symmetry.space_group_name_H-M   'P 1'
#
loop_
_entity.id
_entity.type
_entity.pdbx_description
1 polymer ?
#
loop_
_entity_poly.entity_id
_entity_poly.type
_entity_poly.pdbx_seq_one_letter_code
_entity_poly.pdbx_strand_id
1 'polypeptide(L)'
;MALLTTGLALFFIVHIVPALPSVRAGLIERLGAGPYRGLFSLASIAGLVAIVLGYGQMQGLARSNPELWTPPAWIKHVVLLLMIPAMVLLVAAYVPSRIRSAVRHPMLTALMIWAFAHLL
;
A
#
# COMPACT_ATOMS: atom_id res chain seq x y z
N MET A 1 -1.55 -20.74 2.01
CA MET A 1 -2.32 -20.27 0.82
C MET A 1 -3.62 -19.60 1.22
N ALA A 2 -4.60 -20.31 1.79
CA ALA A 2 -5.91 -19.74 2.15
C ALA A 2 -5.84 -18.49 3.05
N LEU A 3 -4.99 -18.50 4.09
CA LEU A 3 -4.84 -17.35 4.99
C LEU A 3 -4.30 -16.10 4.28
N LEU A 4 -3.29 -16.27 3.41
CA LEU A 4 -2.73 -15.19 2.60
C LEU A 4 -3.79 -14.62 1.65
N THR A 5 -4.46 -15.48 0.88
CA THR A 5 -5.44 -15.05 -0.13
C THR A 5 -6.62 -14.34 0.51
N THR A 6 -7.11 -14.83 1.64
CA THR A 6 -8.18 -14.17 2.41
C THR A 6 -7.70 -12.86 3.02
N GLY A 7 -6.47 -12.81 3.55
CA GLY A 7 -5.87 -11.58 4.06
C GLY A 7 -5.74 -10.50 2.99
N LEU A 8 -5.27 -10.87 1.79
CA LEU A 8 -5.20 -9.99 0.62
C LEU A 8 -6.59 -9.50 0.22
N ALA A 9 -7.56 -10.40 0.05
CA ALA A 9 -8.93 -10.03 -0.31
C ALA A 9 -9.54 -9.05 0.70
N LEU A 10 -9.43 -9.35 2.00
CA LEU A 10 -9.92 -8.47 3.06
C LEU A 10 -9.26 -7.10 3.01
N PHE A 11 -7.92 -7.07 2.93
CA PHE A 11 -7.16 -5.83 2.91
C PHE A 11 -7.56 -4.95 1.73
N PHE A 12 -7.64 -5.50 0.51
CA PHE A 12 -8.03 -4.76 -0.68
C PHE A 12 -9.48 -4.29 -0.64
N ILE A 13 -10.43 -5.15 -0.27
CA ILE A 13 -11.86 -4.79 -0.20
C ILE A 13 -12.05 -3.60 0.74
N VAL A 14 -11.43 -3.64 1.93
CA VAL A 14 -11.53 -2.55 2.91
C VAL A 14 -10.96 -1.25 2.35
N HIS A 15 -9.83 -1.30 1.64
CA HIS A 15 -9.18 -0.12 1.05
C HIS A 15 -9.92 0.46 -0.18
N ILE A 16 -10.76 -0.31 -0.85
CA ILE A 16 -11.62 0.19 -1.94
C ILE A 16 -12.75 1.08 -1.39
N VAL A 17 -13.26 0.79 -0.19
CA VAL A 17 -14.41 1.52 0.38
C VAL A 17 -14.18 3.05 0.47
N PRO A 18 -13.05 3.56 1.01
CA PRO A 18 -12.79 5.00 1.03
C PRO A 18 -12.68 5.64 -0.36
N ALA A 19 -12.32 4.87 -1.39
CA ALA A 19 -12.24 5.36 -2.77
C ALA A 19 -13.62 5.52 -3.42
N LEU A 20 -14.70 5.05 -2.78
CA LEU A 20 -16.08 5.21 -3.20
C LEU A 20 -16.77 6.26 -2.28
N PRO A 21 -16.83 7.54 -2.68
CA PRO A 21 -17.25 8.62 -1.78
C PRO A 21 -18.67 8.46 -1.23
N SER A 22 -19.61 7.95 -2.05
CA SER A 22 -21.00 7.70 -1.65
C SER A 22 -21.11 6.61 -0.59
N VAL A 23 -20.39 5.50 -0.77
CA VAL A 23 -20.36 4.38 0.18
C VAL A 23 -19.76 4.83 1.51
N ARG A 24 -18.60 5.50 1.45
CA ARG A 24 -17.95 6.05 2.65
C ARG A 24 -18.86 7.04 3.38
N ALA A 25 -19.52 7.95 2.66
CA ALA A 25 -20.43 8.92 3.26
C ALA A 25 -21.60 8.23 3.97
N GLY A 26 -22.27 7.28 3.32
CA GLY A 26 -23.38 6.53 3.93
C GLY A 26 -22.96 5.68 5.13
N LEU A 27 -21.75 5.12 5.13
CA LEU A 27 -21.20 4.41 6.29
C LEU A 27 -20.91 5.36 7.46
N ILE A 28 -20.34 6.53 7.19
CA ILE A 28 -20.06 7.55 8.21
C ILE A 28 -21.37 8.11 8.79
N GLU A 29 -22.39 8.31 7.96
CA GLU A 29 -23.71 8.78 8.40
C GLU A 29 -24.36 7.78 9.37
N ARG A 30 -24.25 6.47 9.08
CA ARG A 30 -24.84 5.40 9.92
C ARG A 30 -24.05 5.09 11.19
N LEU A 31 -22.72 5.13 11.11
CA LEU A 31 -21.82 4.65 12.19
C LEU A 31 -21.19 5.79 12.99
N GLY A 32 -21.17 7.00 12.44
CA GLY A 32 -20.34 8.09 12.93
C GLY A 32 -18.88 8.00 12.45
N ALA A 33 -18.21 9.15 12.37
CA ALA A 33 -16.86 9.24 11.82
C ALA A 33 -15.80 8.50 12.66
N GLY A 34 -15.94 8.49 13.99
CA GLY A 34 -15.03 7.80 14.91
C GLY A 34 -15.11 6.27 14.77
N PRO A 35 -16.29 5.67 14.98
CA PRO A 35 -16.48 4.22 14.83
C PRO A 35 -16.13 3.72 13.42
N TYR A 36 -16.46 4.46 12.37
CA TYR A 36 -16.04 4.14 11.00
C TYR A 36 -14.52 4.02 10.88
N ARG A 37 -13.76 5.01 11.38
CA ARG A 37 -12.29 4.98 11.35
C ARG A 37 -11.73 3.82 12.18
N GLY A 38 -12.33 3.54 13.34
CA GLY A 38 -11.94 2.40 14.19
C GLY A 38 -12.11 1.07 13.49
N LEU A 39 -13.31 0.81 12.94
CA LEU A 39 -13.62 -0.42 12.22
C LEU A 39 -12.76 -0.59 10.97
N PHE A 40 -12.58 0.48 10.19
CA PHE A 40 -11.70 0.49 9.02
C PHE A 40 -10.26 0.09 9.39
N SER A 41 -9.70 0.71 10.44
CA SER A 41 -8.34 0.42 10.91
C SER A 41 -8.20 -1.01 11.42
N LEU A 42 -9.16 -1.50 12.23
CA LEU A 42 -9.14 -2.86 12.75
C LEU A 42 -9.22 -3.90 11.63
N ALA A 43 -10.13 -3.72 10.67
CA ALA A 43 -10.25 -4.61 9.52
C ALA A 43 -8.98 -4.60 8.64
N SER A 44 -8.38 -3.42 8.43
CA SER A 44 -7.12 -3.26 7.71
C SER A 44 -5.95 -3.96 8.41
N ILE A 45 -5.83 -3.81 9.73
CA ILE A 45 -4.80 -4.48 10.54
C ILE A 45 -5.02 -5.99 10.52
N ALA A 46 -6.26 -6.47 10.67
CA ALA A 46 -6.57 -7.89 10.60
C ALA A 46 -6.16 -8.49 9.24
N GLY A 47 -6.48 -7.81 8.14
CA GLY A 47 -6.04 -8.20 6.80
C GLY A 47 -4.52 -8.23 6.67
N LEU A 48 -3.82 -7.20 7.17
CA LEU A 48 -2.36 -7.12 7.14
C LEU A 48 -1.71 -8.24 7.96
N VAL A 49 -2.20 -8.51 9.17
CA VAL A 49 -1.71 -9.60 10.03
C VAL A 49 -1.93 -10.95 9.34
N ALA A 50 -3.09 -11.18 8.72
CA ALA A 50 -3.34 -12.39 7.94
C ALA A 50 -2.38 -12.53 6.75
N ILE A 51 -2.05 -11.43 6.05
CA ILE A 51 -1.04 -11.43 4.98
C ILE A 51 0.33 -11.82 5.53
N VAL A 52 0.79 -11.20 6.62
CA VAL A 52 2.10 -11.46 7.23
C VAL A 52 2.21 -12.91 7.69
N LEU A 53 1.24 -13.41 8.45
CA LEU A 53 1.21 -14.79 8.94
C LEU A 53 1.06 -15.78 7.79
N GLY A 54 0.18 -15.49 6.83
CA GLY A 54 -0.03 -16.30 5.64
C GLY A 54 1.24 -16.43 4.80
N TYR A 55 1.99 -15.34 4.64
CA TYR A 55 3.29 -15.34 3.95
C TYR A 55 4.37 -16.11 4.72
N GLY A 56 4.48 -15.90 6.03
CA GLY A 56 5.42 -16.63 6.88
C GLY A 56 5.20 -18.15 6.83
N GLN A 57 3.94 -18.60 6.84
CA GLN A 57 3.60 -20.02 6.67
C GLN A 57 4.07 -20.58 5.33
N MET A 58 4.02 -19.79 4.26
CA MET A 58 4.52 -20.23 2.95
C MET A 58 6.03 -20.41 2.99
N GLN A 59 6.77 -19.44 3.56
CA GLN A 59 8.23 -19.49 3.66
C GLN A 59 8.76 -20.69 4.47
N GLY A 60 8.04 -21.12 5.52
CA GLY A 60 8.43 -22.27 6.36
C GLY A 60 8.17 -23.65 5.73
N LEU A 61 7.30 -23.72 4.72
CA LEU A 61 7.16 -24.92 3.88
C LEU A 61 8.33 -24.88 2.89
N ALA A 62 9.15 -25.92 2.81
CA ALA A 62 10.42 -26.01 2.05
C ALA A 62 10.32 -25.83 0.50
N ARG A 63 9.29 -25.14 0.01
CA ARG A 63 8.99 -24.76 -1.37
C ARG A 63 8.30 -23.39 -1.35
N SER A 64 8.97 -22.25 -1.54
CA SER A 64 8.18 -20.99 -1.47
C SER A 64 8.77 -19.68 -1.93
N ASN A 65 10.01 -19.62 -2.43
CA ASN A 65 10.44 -18.42 -3.15
C ASN A 65 11.32 -18.80 -4.33
N PRO A 66 10.73 -19.34 -5.42
CA PRO A 66 11.50 -19.49 -6.65
C PRO A 66 12.05 -18.13 -7.05
N GLU A 67 13.35 -18.07 -7.36
CA GLU A 67 13.94 -16.87 -7.94
C GLU A 67 13.31 -16.68 -9.33
N LEU A 68 12.37 -15.73 -9.41
CA LEU A 68 11.64 -15.45 -10.65
C LEU A 68 12.45 -14.56 -11.59
N TRP A 69 13.31 -13.71 -11.04
CA TRP A 69 14.08 -12.72 -11.76
C TRP A 69 15.30 -12.28 -10.95
N THR A 70 16.44 -12.18 -11.62
CA THR A 70 17.66 -11.57 -11.08
C THR A 70 17.94 -10.30 -11.87
N PRO A 71 17.78 -9.10 -11.29
CA PRO A 71 18.01 -7.86 -12.03
C PRO A 71 19.49 -7.67 -12.34
N PRO A 72 19.83 -7.09 -13.51
CA PRO A 72 21.19 -6.65 -13.78
C PRO A 72 21.73 -5.73 -12.68
N ALA A 73 23.00 -5.87 -12.32
CA ALA A 73 23.58 -5.17 -11.17
C ALA A 73 23.48 -3.62 -11.22
N TRP A 74 23.30 -3.04 -12.41
CA TRP A 74 23.15 -1.59 -12.58
C TRP A 74 21.75 -1.07 -12.23
N ILE A 75 20.73 -1.93 -12.22
CA ILE A 75 19.33 -1.54 -11.94
C ILE A 75 19.20 -0.93 -10.54
N LYS A 76 19.97 -1.41 -9.55
CA LYS A 76 20.00 -0.82 -8.20
C LYS A 76 20.26 0.69 -8.21
N HIS A 77 21.07 1.19 -9.17
CA HIS A 77 21.34 2.63 -9.28
C HIS A 77 20.14 3.39 -9.82
N VAL A 78 19.38 2.80 -10.75
CA VAL A 78 18.12 3.36 -11.25
C VAL A 78 17.08 3.40 -10.12
N VAL A 79 16.95 2.32 -9.35
CA VAL A 79 16.03 2.26 -8.21
C VAL A 79 16.36 3.34 -7.18
N LEU A 80 17.64 3.48 -6.80
CA LEU A 80 18.08 4.52 -5.88
C LEU A 80 17.78 5.93 -6.43
N LEU A 81 18.02 6.17 -7.72
CA LEU A 81 17.72 7.45 -8.36
C LEU A 81 16.22 7.77 -8.35
N LEU A 82 15.35 6.79 -8.64
CA LEU A 82 13.89 6.96 -8.65
C LEU A 82 13.32 7.12 -7.23
N MET A 83 13.96 6.53 -6.23
CA MET A 83 13.53 6.66 -4.83
C MET A 83 13.72 8.07 -4.29
N ILE A 84 14.70 8.85 -4.77
CA ILE A 84 14.91 10.24 -4.35
C ILE A 84 13.64 11.10 -4.58
N PRO A 85 13.11 11.25 -5.83
CA PRO A 85 11.89 12.01 -6.04
C PRO A 85 10.67 11.34 -5.39
N ALA A 86 10.61 10.01 -5.29
CA ALA A 86 9.51 9.33 -4.60
C ALA A 86 9.41 9.76 -3.12
N MET A 87 10.53 9.78 -2.39
CA MET A 87 10.55 10.20 -0.99
C MET A 87 10.27 11.70 -0.82
N VAL A 88 10.79 12.54 -1.71
CA VAL A 88 10.48 13.98 -1.71
C VAL A 88 8.98 14.23 -1.91
N LEU A 89 8.37 13.55 -2.88
CA LEU A 89 6.92 13.67 -3.15
C LEU A 89 6.08 13.13 -1.98
N LEU A 90 6.52 12.04 -1.35
CA LEU A 90 5.85 11.47 -0.18
C LEU A 90 5.80 12.47 0.97
N VAL A 91 6.94 13.10 1.29
CA VAL A 91 6.99 14.16 2.32
C VAL A 91 6.17 15.38 1.90
N ALA A 92 6.27 15.80 0.64
CA ALA A 92 5.53 16.94 0.10
C ALA A 92 4.01 16.77 0.17
N ALA A 93 3.51 15.53 0.24
CA ALA A 93 2.08 15.28 0.43
C ALA A 93 1.57 15.76 1.80
N TYR A 94 2.43 15.81 2.81
CA TYR A 94 2.07 16.11 4.20
C TYR A 94 2.48 17.51 4.66
N VAL A 95 3.51 18.11 4.05
CA VAL A 95 4.00 19.44 4.45
C VAL A 95 3.65 20.51 3.40
N PRO A 96 3.39 21.76 3.81
CA PRO A 96 3.27 22.88 2.86
C PRO A 96 4.57 23.04 2.06
N SER A 97 4.50 23.04 0.73
CA SER A 97 5.66 23.21 -0.15
C SER A 97 5.22 23.64 -1.56
N ARG A 98 6.14 24.21 -2.34
CA ARG A 98 5.89 24.51 -3.77
C ARG A 98 5.61 23.25 -4.59
N ILE A 99 6.18 22.11 -4.19
CA ILE A 99 5.94 20.82 -4.84
C ILE A 99 4.48 20.40 -4.63
N ARG A 100 3.96 20.54 -3.40
CA ARG A 100 2.56 20.23 -3.08
C ARG A 100 1.57 21.07 -3.89
N SER A 101 1.90 22.33 -4.20
CA SER A 101 1.06 23.19 -5.04
C SER A 101 1.19 22.89 -6.53
N ALA A 102 2.36 22.41 -6.98
CA ALA A 102 2.61 22.12 -8.39
C ALA A 102 2.12 20.72 -8.82
N VAL A 103 2.18 19.73 -7.92
CA VAL A 103 1.79 18.35 -8.19
C VAL A 103 0.40 18.08 -7.64
N ARG A 104 -0.54 17.68 -8.51
CA ARG A 104 -1.96 17.47 -8.16
C ARG A 104 -2.18 16.44 -7.05
N HIS A 105 -1.44 15.32 -7.10
CA HIS A 105 -1.53 14.23 -6.13
C HIS A 105 -0.13 13.75 -5.72
N PRO A 106 0.59 14.49 -4.85
CA PRO A 106 1.98 14.16 -4.51
C PRO A 106 2.13 12.75 -3.92
N MET A 107 1.20 12.35 -3.04
CA MET A 107 1.14 11.01 -2.46
C MET A 107 1.00 9.91 -3.51
N LEU A 108 0.01 10.03 -4.42
CA LEU A 108 -0.23 9.03 -5.45
C LEU A 108 0.97 8.94 -6.41
N THR A 109 1.54 10.08 -6.77
CA THR A 109 2.73 10.15 -7.64
C THR A 109 3.93 9.47 -6.98
N ALA A 110 4.17 9.72 -5.69
CA ALA A 110 5.20 9.04 -4.91
C ALA A 110 5.00 7.52 -4.90
N LEU A 111 3.78 7.06 -4.65
CA LEU A 111 3.43 5.63 -4.62
C LEU A 111 3.66 4.96 -5.97
N MET A 112 3.31 5.62 -7.07
CA MET A 112 3.52 5.08 -8.42
C MET A 112 5.01 4.94 -8.75
N ILE A 113 5.82 5.95 -8.45
CA ILE A 113 7.28 5.89 -8.67
C ILE A 113 7.89 4.80 -7.77
N TRP A 114 7.48 4.73 -6.50
CA TRP A 114 7.93 3.72 -5.56
C TRP A 114 7.61 2.31 -6.05
N ALA A 115 6.37 2.05 -6.45
CA ALA A 115 5.94 0.73 -6.92
C ALA A 115 6.66 0.32 -8.21
N PHE A 116 6.84 1.25 -9.14
CA PHE A 116 7.63 1.01 -10.35
C PHE A 116 9.08 0.71 -10.01
N ALA A 117 9.72 1.49 -9.14
CA ALA A 117 11.11 1.28 -8.75
C ALA A 117 11.33 -0.08 -8.07
N HIS A 118 10.38 -0.56 -7.26
CA HIS A 118 10.49 -1.87 -6.60
C HIS A 118 10.20 -3.05 -7.53
N LEU A 119 9.67 -2.80 -8.73
CA LEU A 119 9.43 -3.82 -9.74
C LEU A 119 10.67 -4.08 -10.62
N LEU A 120 11.62 -3.14 -10.69
CA LEU A 120 12.84 -3.22 -11.49
C LEU A 120 13.89 -4.13 -10.84
#